data_AF-A0A519H4D2-F1
#
_entry.id   AF-A0A519H4D2-F1
#
_cell.length_a   1.000
_cell.length_b   1.000
_cell.length_c   1.000
_cell.angle_alpha   90.00
_cell.angle_beta   90.00
_cell.angle_gamma   90.00
#
_symmetry.space_group_name_H-M   'P 1'
#
loop_
_entity.id
_entity.type
_entity.pdbx_description
1 polymer ?
#
loop_
_entity_poly.entity_id
_entity_poly.type
_entity_poly.pdbx_seq_one_letter_code
_entity_poly.pdbx_strand_id
1 'polypeptide(L)'
;MDGVRIDLARLAAAGSTLTVVKSEFEDAKNTSRGLARAVGSDRLADALVDFADKWDDRRADMVENIGSLAEAATAIADAFGQLDTEYAAALDGSAAPTPAPSRPGGPV
;
A
#
# COMPACT_ATOMS: atom_id res chain seq x y z
N MET A 1 8.42 11.85 -25.17
CA MET A 1 8.13 11.83 -23.72
C MET A 1 7.21 10.66 -23.51
N ASP A 2 7.74 9.53 -23.05
CA ASP A 2 6.91 8.36 -22.79
C ASP A 2 6.11 8.59 -21.51
N GLY A 3 4.79 8.67 -21.63
CA GLY A 3 3.90 8.87 -20.48
C GLY A 3 3.83 7.61 -19.64
N VAL A 4 4.07 7.75 -18.33
CA VAL A 4 3.83 6.66 -17.37
C VAL A 4 2.32 6.50 -17.19
N ARG A 5 1.80 5.31 -17.52
CA ARG A 5 0.41 4.93 -17.26
C ARG A 5 0.36 4.14 -15.95
N ILE A 6 -0.26 4.71 -14.92
CA ILE A 6 -0.41 4.08 -13.61
C ILE A 6 -1.89 3.73 -13.41
N ASP A 7 -2.16 2.47 -13.06
CA ASP A 7 -3.47 2.05 -12.57
C ASP A 7 -3.50 2.24 -11.05
N LEU A 8 -4.10 3.35 -10.60
CA LEU A 8 -4.14 3.73 -9.19
C LEU A 8 -4.94 2.74 -8.34
N ALA A 9 -6.01 2.17 -8.88
CA ALA A 9 -6.83 1.19 -8.17
C ALA A 9 -6.04 -0.11 -7.95
N ARG A 10 -5.32 -0.58 -8.97
CA ARG A 10 -4.46 -1.76 -8.86
C ARG A 10 -3.30 -1.51 -7.89
N LEU A 11 -2.75 -0.29 -7.86
CA LEU A 11 -1.66 0.06 -6.97
C LEU A 11 -2.11 0.10 -5.50
N ALA A 12 -3.28 0.70 -5.22
CA ALA A 12 -3.88 0.69 -3.88
C ALA A 12 -4.23 -0.74 -3.42
N ALA A 13 -4.75 -1.57 -4.33
CA ALA A 13 -5.02 -2.98 -4.04
C ALA A 13 -3.73 -3.77 -3.73
N ALA A 14 -2.64 -3.47 -4.43
CA ALA A 14 -1.34 -4.07 -4.16
C ALA A 14 -0.83 -3.67 -2.76
N GLY A 15 -0.91 -2.38 -2.39
CA GLY A 15 -0.58 -1.91 -1.04
C GLY A 15 -1.38 -2.63 0.04
N SER A 16 -2.70 -2.76 -0.15
CA SER A 16 -3.57 -3.49 0.79
C SER A 16 -3.20 -4.98 0.90
N THR A 17 -2.91 -5.62 -0.22
CA THR A 17 -2.51 -7.04 -0.25
C THR A 17 -1.19 -7.26 0.48
N LEU A 18 -0.21 -6.37 0.27
CA LEU A 18 1.07 -6.43 0.96
C LEU A 18 0.91 -6.24 2.47
N THR A 19 0.01 -5.38 2.93
CA THR A 19 -0.33 -5.24 4.35
C THR A 19 -0.88 -6.55 4.94
N VAL A 20 -1.73 -7.26 4.21
CA VAL A 20 -2.22 -8.58 4.64
C VAL A 20 -1.07 -9.57 4.74
N VAL A 21 -0.22 -9.66 3.71
CA VAL A 21 0.95 -10.56 3.73
C VAL A 21 1.86 -10.21 4.92
N LYS A 22 2.12 -8.93 5.19
CA LYS A 22 2.90 -8.50 6.34
C LYS A 22 2.32 -9.05 7.65
N SER A 23 1.01 -8.95 7.85
CA SER A 23 0.32 -9.47 9.04
C SER A 23 0.50 -10.98 9.20
N GLU A 24 0.38 -11.75 8.13
CA GLU A 24 0.59 -13.21 8.15
C GLU A 24 2.02 -13.57 8.59
N PHE A 25 3.01 -12.80 8.13
CA PHE A 25 4.41 -12.97 8.57
C PHE A 25 4.64 -12.51 10.01
N GLU A 26 3.88 -11.55 10.53
CA GLU A 26 3.93 -11.16 11.95
C GLU A 26 3.38 -12.28 12.85
N ASP A 27 2.26 -12.89 12.47
CA ASP A 27 1.60 -13.96 13.23
C ASP A 27 2.41 -15.26 13.28
N ALA A 28 3.16 -15.56 12.22
CA ALA A 28 4.03 -16.73 12.14
C ALA A 28 5.09 -16.81 13.26
N LYS A 29 5.43 -15.68 13.91
CA LYS A 29 6.35 -15.61 15.05
C LYS A 29 5.96 -16.53 16.21
N ASN A 30 4.66 -16.69 16.44
CA ASN A 30 4.14 -17.38 17.62
C ASN A 30 4.34 -18.90 17.61
N THR A 31 4.68 -19.50 16.45
CA THR A 31 4.71 -20.96 16.26
C THR A 31 6.08 -21.59 16.54
N SER A 32 7.18 -20.88 16.25
CA SER A 32 8.50 -21.51 16.09
C SER A 32 9.17 -21.94 17.40
N ARG A 33 9.00 -21.17 18.49
CA ARG A 33 9.65 -21.46 19.79
C ARG A 33 9.02 -22.62 20.57
N GLY A 34 7.78 -23.00 20.25
CA GLY A 34 7.07 -24.08 20.95
C GLY A 34 7.62 -25.48 20.66
N LEU A 35 8.24 -25.67 19.49
CA LEU A 35 8.66 -26.98 18.99
C LEU A 35 9.91 -27.55 19.69
N ALA A 36 10.85 -26.69 20.14
CA ALA A 36 12.09 -27.13 20.77
C ALA A 36 11.85 -27.87 22.11
N ARG A 37 10.77 -27.55 22.82
CA ARG A 37 10.40 -28.24 24.08
C ARG A 37 9.73 -29.60 23.87
N ALA A 38 9.27 -29.87 22.65
CA ALA A 38 8.58 -31.11 22.31
C ALA A 38 9.52 -32.22 21.81
N VAL A 39 10.78 -31.88 21.52
CA VAL A 39 11.77 -32.85 21.02
C VAL A 39 12.53 -33.51 22.18
N GLY A 40 12.57 -34.84 22.20
CA GLY A 40 13.26 -35.62 23.25
C GLY A 40 14.78 -35.74 23.07
N SER A 41 15.41 -34.85 22.29
CA SER A 41 16.84 -34.88 22.01
C SER A 41 17.44 -33.49 22.14
N ASP A 42 18.43 -33.35 23.02
CA ASP A 42 19.09 -32.06 23.29
C ASP A 42 19.71 -31.44 22.04
N ARG A 43 20.42 -32.24 21.23
CA ARG A 43 21.03 -31.77 19.98
C ARG A 43 19.98 -31.27 18.97
N LEU A 44 18.82 -31.92 18.91
CA LEU A 44 17.73 -31.48 18.03
C LEU A 44 17.04 -30.23 18.59
N ALA A 45 16.91 -30.13 19.91
CA ALA A 45 16.38 -28.95 20.58
C ALA A 45 17.25 -27.72 20.28
N ASP A 46 18.57 -27.85 20.43
CA ASP A 46 19.53 -26.77 20.13
C ASP A 46 19.44 -26.31 18.68
N ALA A 47 19.43 -27.26 17.73
CA ALA A 47 19.30 -26.96 16.30
C ALA A 47 17.96 -26.26 15.97
N LEU A 48 16.86 -26.62 16.65
CA LEU A 48 15.56 -25.98 16.49
C LEU A 48 15.53 -24.56 17.07
N VAL A 49 16.19 -24.33 18.20
CA VAL A 49 16.34 -22.98 18.78
C VAL A 49 17.13 -22.08 17.84
N ASP A 50 18.30 -22.54 17.36
CA ASP A 50 19.13 -21.82 16.41
C ASP A 50 18.38 -21.49 15.11
N PHE A 51 17.59 -22.45 14.62
CA PHE A 51 16.73 -22.23 13.46
C PHE A 51 15.65 -21.19 13.75
N ALA A 52 14.96 -21.30 14.88
CA ALA A 52 13.87 -20.41 15.25
C ALA A 52 14.35 -18.96 15.42
N ASP A 53 15.53 -18.75 16.01
CA ASP A 53 16.10 -17.41 16.18
C ASP A 53 16.51 -16.81 14.82
N LYS A 54 17.23 -17.56 13.97
CA LYS A 54 17.57 -17.10 12.60
C LYS A 54 16.34 -16.85 11.74
N TRP A 55 15.30 -17.66 11.91
CA TRP A 55 14.04 -17.46 11.23
C TRP A 55 13.34 -16.19 11.72
N ASP A 56 13.34 -15.90 13.02
CA ASP A 56 12.72 -14.67 13.54
C ASP A 56 13.41 -13.41 12.99
N ASP A 57 14.74 -13.40 12.93
CA ASP A 57 15.51 -12.32 12.30
C ASP A 57 15.14 -12.16 10.82
N ARG A 58 15.18 -13.25 10.05
CA ARG A 58 14.88 -13.20 8.62
C ARG A 58 13.43 -12.79 8.35
N ARG A 59 12.50 -13.20 9.21
CA ARG A 59 11.09 -12.84 9.17
C ARG A 59 10.90 -11.36 9.50
N ALA A 60 11.62 -10.82 10.48
CA ALA A 60 11.60 -9.40 10.79
C ALA A 60 12.03 -8.56 9.58
N ASP A 61 13.12 -8.94 8.89
CA ASP A 61 13.54 -8.27 7.65
C ASP A 61 12.44 -8.31 6.57
N MET A 62 11.75 -9.45 6.43
CA MET A 62 10.67 -9.57 5.44
C MET A 62 9.48 -8.67 5.77
N VAL A 63 9.09 -8.62 7.05
CA VAL A 63 8.00 -7.76 7.54
C VAL A 63 8.32 -6.28 7.28
N GLU A 64 9.55 -5.85 7.53
CA GLU A 64 10.00 -4.49 7.26
C GLU A 64 9.91 -4.17 5.76
N ASN A 65 10.52 -5.01 4.91
CA ASN A 65 10.56 -4.78 3.46
C ASN A 65 9.16 -4.78 2.82
N ILE A 66 8.28 -5.70 3.24
CA ILE A 66 6.90 -5.76 2.76
C ILE A 66 6.13 -4.51 3.23
N GLY A 67 6.35 -4.08 4.48
CA GLY A 67 5.77 -2.84 5.01
C GLY A 67 6.17 -1.62 4.19
N SER A 68 7.47 -1.44 3.93
CA SER A 68 7.95 -0.33 3.11
C SER A 68 7.37 -0.34 1.69
N LEU A 69 7.21 -1.52 1.08
CA LEU A 69 6.60 -1.63 -0.24
C LEU A 69 5.09 -1.30 -0.21
N ALA A 70 4.37 -1.75 0.83
CA ALA A 70 2.95 -1.45 1.02
C ALA A 70 2.71 0.05 1.20
N GLU A 71 3.55 0.71 2.01
CA GLU A 71 3.53 2.15 2.23
C GLU A 71 3.81 2.92 0.95
N ALA A 72 4.85 2.53 0.20
CA ALA A 72 5.19 3.18 -1.06
C ALA A 72 4.05 3.05 -2.09
N ALA A 73 3.44 1.87 -2.22
CA ALA A 73 2.33 1.65 -3.14
C ALA A 73 1.12 2.53 -2.79
N THR A 74 0.74 2.56 -1.51
CA THR A 74 -0.37 3.40 -1.01
C THR A 74 -0.08 4.88 -1.22
N ALA A 75 1.11 5.35 -0.84
CA ALA A 75 1.50 6.75 -0.96
C ALA A 75 1.48 7.24 -2.42
N ILE A 76 1.93 6.41 -3.36
CA ILE A 76 1.87 6.75 -4.79
C ILE A 76 0.41 6.81 -5.27
N ALA A 77 -0.43 5.84 -4.88
CA ALA A 77 -1.84 5.83 -5.26
C ALA A 77 -2.57 7.08 -4.74
N ASP A 78 -2.33 7.44 -3.48
CA ASP A 78 -2.92 8.61 -2.84
C ASP A 78 -2.47 9.92 -3.49
N ALA A 79 -1.15 10.08 -3.71
CA ALA A 79 -0.60 11.31 -4.29
C ALA A 79 -1.14 11.57 -5.70
N PHE A 80 -1.19 10.54 -6.55
CA PHE A 80 -1.72 10.70 -7.91
C PHE A 80 -3.25 10.85 -7.91
N GLY A 81 -3.97 10.19 -7.02
CA GLY A 81 -5.42 10.36 -6.87
C GLY A 81 -5.80 11.76 -6.40
N GLN A 82 -5.02 12.32 -5.47
CA GLN A 82 -5.18 13.71 -5.03
C GLN A 82 -4.90 14.70 -6.16
N LEU A 83 -3.80 14.52 -6.90
CA LEU A 83 -3.47 15.36 -8.05
C LEU A 83 -4.58 15.35 -9.11
N ASP A 84 -5.15 14.17 -9.41
CA ASP A 84 -6.25 14.04 -10.38
C ASP A 84 -7.52 14.77 -9.90
N THR A 85 -7.85 14.65 -8.61
CA THR A 85 -9.00 15.34 -8.00
C THR A 85 -8.84 16.86 -8.04
N GLU A 86 -7.65 17.36 -7.71
CA GLU A 86 -7.34 18.80 -7.74
C GLU A 86 -7.42 19.37 -9.17
N TYR A 87 -6.94 18.61 -10.16
CA TYR A 87 -7.02 19.02 -11.57
C TYR A 87 -8.44 18.98 -12.11
N ALA A 88 -9.24 17.97 -11.78
CA ALA A 88 -10.65 17.92 -12.15
C ALA A 88 -11.42 19.13 -11.59
N ALA A 89 -11.21 19.45 -10.31
CA ALA A 89 -11.84 20.61 -9.67
C ALA A 89 -11.42 21.94 -10.31
N ALA A 90 -10.15 22.09 -10.70
CA ALA A 90 -9.66 23.29 -11.39
C ALA A 90 -10.29 23.46 -12.79
N LEU A 91 -10.51 22.36 -13.52
CA LEU A 91 -11.18 22.38 -14.82
C LEU A 91 -12.66 22.72 -14.69
N ASP A 92 -13.38 22.12 -13.73
CA ASP A 92 -14.79 22.41 -13.48
C ASP A 92 -15.00 23.86 -13.00
N GLY A 93 -14.11 24.38 -12.15
CA GLY A 93 -14.12 25.77 -11.69
C GLY A 93 -13.81 26.79 -12.80
N SER A 94 -13.08 26.39 -13.85
CA SER A 94 -12.81 27.22 -15.02
C SER A 94 -13.99 27.28 -16.01
N ALA A 95 -14.97 26.39 -15.89
CA ALA A 95 -16.12 26.29 -16.78
C ALA A 95 -17.36 27.03 -16.23
N ALA A 96 -17.24 28.33 -15.92
CA ALA A 96 -18.42 29.16 -15.67
C ALA A 96 -19.13 29.47 -17.01
N PRO A 97 -20.47 29.35 -17.09
CA PRO A 97 -21.21 29.54 -18.33
C PRO A 97 -21.11 31.01 -18.74
N THR A 98 -20.65 31.26 -19.97
CA THR A 98 -20.77 32.59 -20.59
C THR A 98 -22.26 32.93 -20.64
N PRO A 99 -22.74 33.97 -19.92
CA PRO A 99 -24.11 34.40 -20.08
C PRO A 99 -24.26 34.93 -21.50
N ALA A 100 -25.20 34.37 -22.26
CA ALA A 100 -25.52 34.87 -23.59
C ALA A 100 -25.89 36.36 -23.50
N PRO A 101 -25.37 37.23 -24.38
CA PRO A 101 -25.65 38.66 -24.32
C PRO A 101 -27.14 38.92 -24.58
N SER A 102 -27.84 39.46 -23.58
CA SER A 102 -29.20 39.96 -23.74
C SER A 102 -29.21 41.05 -24.82
N ARG A 103 -29.87 40.77 -25.95
CA ARG A 103 -30.06 41.75 -27.03
C ARG A 103 -30.95 42.88 -26.50
N PRO A 104 -30.55 44.16 -26.58
CA PRO A 104 -31.42 45.26 -26.19
C PRO A 104 -32.51 45.41 -27.26
N GLY A 105 -33.73 44.99 -26.93
CA GLY A 105 -34.92 45.34 -27.70
C GLY A 105 -35.33 46.77 -27.37
N GLY A 106 -35.09 47.68 -28.31
CA GLY A 106 -35.51 49.08 -28.29
C GLY A 106 -37.02 49.30 -28.47
N PRO A 107 -37.46 50.57 -28.60
CA PRO A 107 -38.75 51.07 -28.12
C PRO A 107 -39.90 50.88 -29.12
N VAL A 108 -41.12 50.62 -28.62
CA VAL A 108 -42.28 51.56 -28.54
C VAL A 108 -43.42 50.90 -27.76
#